data_AF-A0A9P3L1G7-F1
#
_entry.id   AF-A0A9P3L1G7-F1
#
_cell.length_a   1.000
_cell.length_b   1.000
_cell.length_c   1.000
_cell.angle_alpha   90.00
_cell.angle_beta   90.00
_cell.angle_gamma   90.00
#
_symmetry.space_group_name_H-M   'P 1'
#
loop_
_entity.id
_entity.type
_entity.pdbx_description
1 polymer ?
#
loop_
_entity_poly.entity_id
_entity_poly.type
_entity_poly.pdbx_seq_one_letter_code
_entity_poly.pdbx_strand_id
1 'polypeptide(L)'
;MATRRYYTVLALLCFIVFFTMLSGMRTLRQSVNDQGALKAARTAESLQQTTDGALQLGQVALTGHAIAPKLGNETAKAELGRSTWHFFHTVMARFPEKPTEEESNTLRTFIYSFQRVYPCGDCATHFGELLKKFPPQVSSRNAAAGWACHVHNQVNIRLHKEIFDCNNIGDFYDCGCAKDEEDEKKEKEGGARTTEIRDTSKDKPEMSSLNKEKYAVNGRDFNEDLVFS
;
A
#
# COMPACT_ATOMS: atom_id res chain seq x y z
N MET A 1 -57.09 -63.61 -40.53
CA MET A 1 -55.65 -63.42 -40.83
C MET A 1 -55.24 -61.95 -41.00
N ALA A 2 -56.08 -61.07 -41.58
CA ALA A 2 -55.75 -59.65 -41.79
C ALA A 2 -55.57 -58.83 -40.50
N THR A 3 -56.42 -59.03 -39.48
CA THR A 3 -56.36 -58.32 -38.19
C THR A 3 -55.05 -58.58 -37.43
N ARG A 4 -54.57 -59.83 -37.39
CA ARG A 4 -53.30 -60.18 -36.72
C ARG A 4 -52.08 -59.53 -37.39
N ARG A 5 -52.08 -59.43 -38.73
CA ARG A 5 -51.03 -58.74 -39.50
C ARG A 5 -51.07 -57.22 -39.30
N TYR A 6 -52.25 -56.64 -39.16
CA TYR A 6 -52.44 -55.22 -38.85
C TYR A 6 -51.83 -54.85 -37.49
N TYR A 7 -52.13 -55.60 -36.43
CA TYR A 7 -51.57 -55.33 -35.09
C TYR A 7 -50.05 -55.51 -35.02
N THR A 8 -49.48 -56.47 -35.76
CA THR A 8 -48.01 -56.62 -35.82
C THR A 8 -47.32 -55.45 -36.53
N VAL A 9 -47.91 -54.92 -37.61
CA VAL A 9 -47.36 -53.74 -38.30
C VAL A 9 -47.50 -52.50 -37.42
N LEU A 10 -48.66 -52.33 -36.76
CA LEU A 10 -48.88 -51.23 -35.82
C LEU A 10 -47.88 -51.26 -34.65
N ALA A 11 -47.64 -52.44 -34.07
CA ALA A 11 -46.68 -52.59 -32.98
C ALA A 11 -45.24 -52.27 -33.40
N LEU A 12 -44.81 -52.68 -34.61
CA LEU A 12 -43.49 -52.34 -35.16
C LEU A 12 -43.35 -50.84 -35.42
N LEU A 13 -44.38 -50.19 -35.97
CA LEU A 13 -44.39 -48.74 -36.16
C LEU A 13 -44.31 -47.99 -34.83
N CYS A 14 -45.06 -48.41 -33.81
CA CYS A 14 -44.96 -47.86 -32.46
C CYS A 14 -43.57 -48.06 -31.86
N PHE A 15 -42.95 -49.23 -32.07
CA PHE A 15 -41.61 -49.51 -31.55
C PHE A 15 -40.54 -48.65 -32.25
N ILE A 16 -40.64 -48.45 -33.57
CA ILE A 16 -39.74 -47.57 -34.34
C ILE A 16 -39.89 -46.12 -33.85
N VAL A 17 -41.13 -45.62 -33.72
CA VAL A 17 -41.39 -44.25 -33.21
C VAL A 17 -40.89 -44.08 -31.78
N PHE A 18 -41.04 -45.09 -30.93
CA PHE A 18 -40.52 -45.07 -29.57
C PHE A 18 -38.99 -45.04 -29.54
N PHE A 19 -38.33 -45.83 -30.38
CA PHE A 19 -36.88 -45.88 -30.45
C PHE A 19 -36.26 -44.60 -31.03
N THR A 20 -36.91 -43.97 -32.02
CA THR A 20 -36.49 -42.66 -32.56
C THR A 20 -36.72 -41.55 -31.54
N MET A 21 -37.83 -41.57 -30.80
CA MET A 21 -38.07 -40.65 -29.67
C MET A 21 -37.01 -40.80 -28.57
N LEU A 22 -36.73 -42.02 -28.11
CA LEU A 22 -35.70 -42.28 -27.10
C LEU A 22 -34.30 -41.86 -27.55
N SER A 23 -33.96 -42.13 -28.81
CA SER A 23 -32.68 -41.71 -29.39
C SER A 23 -32.61 -40.17 -29.48
N GLY A 24 -33.69 -39.51 -29.91
CA GLY A 24 -33.79 -38.05 -29.94
C GLY A 24 -33.67 -37.41 -28.55
N MET A 25 -34.32 -37.98 -27.54
CA MET A 25 -34.21 -37.51 -26.14
C MET A 25 -32.79 -37.70 -25.58
N ARG A 26 -32.09 -38.78 -25.94
CA ARG A 26 -30.69 -39.00 -25.55
C ARG A 26 -29.77 -37.96 -26.19
N THR A 27 -29.92 -37.69 -27.49
CA THR A 27 -29.14 -36.66 -28.19
C THR A 27 -29.40 -35.27 -27.63
N LEU A 28 -30.66 -34.93 -27.33
CA LEU A 28 -31.00 -33.64 -26.72
C LEU A 28 -30.39 -33.50 -25.33
N ARG A 29 -30.46 -34.56 -24.49
CA ARG A 29 -29.84 -34.58 -23.17
C ARG A 29 -28.31 -34.41 -23.25
N GLN A 30 -27.66 -35.07 -24.21
CA GLN A 30 -26.23 -34.94 -24.43
C GLN A 30 -25.86 -33.50 -24.85
N SER A 31 -26.60 -32.91 -25.79
CA SER A 31 -26.40 -31.52 -26.23
C SER A 31 -26.57 -30.51 -25.07
N VAL A 32 -27.58 -30.69 -24.22
CA VAL A 32 -27.78 -29.84 -23.03
C VAL A 32 -26.64 -29.99 -22.03
N ASN A 33 -26.14 -31.21 -21.80
CA ASN A 33 -24.99 -31.45 -20.94
C ASN A 33 -23.70 -30.81 -21.51
N ASP A 34 -23.45 -30.95 -22.81
CA ASP A 34 -22.28 -30.38 -23.49
C ASP A 34 -22.31 -28.85 -23.44
N GLN A 35 -23.48 -28.22 -23.63
CA GLN A 35 -23.65 -26.78 -23.44
C GLN A 35 -23.41 -26.33 -21.99
N GLY A 36 -23.83 -27.13 -21.01
CA GLY A 36 -23.56 -26.88 -19.59
C GLY A 36 -22.06 -26.93 -19.28
N ALA A 37 -21.37 -27.95 -19.77
CA ALA A 37 -19.92 -28.10 -19.60
C ALA A 37 -19.13 -26.95 -20.25
N LEU A 38 -19.52 -26.52 -21.46
CA LEU A 38 -18.84 -25.46 -22.19
C LEU A 38 -19.05 -24.07 -21.54
N LYS A 39 -20.23 -23.82 -20.97
CA LYS A 39 -20.46 -22.62 -20.15
C LYS A 39 -19.62 -22.63 -18.88
N ALA A 40 -19.58 -23.77 -18.17
CA ALA A 40 -18.78 -23.93 -16.97
C ALA A 40 -17.27 -23.74 -17.23
N ALA A 41 -16.77 -24.29 -18.34
CA ALA A 41 -15.38 -24.12 -18.76
C ALA A 41 -15.04 -22.65 -19.06
N ARG A 42 -15.90 -21.93 -19.80
CA ARG A 42 -15.70 -20.49 -20.08
C ARG A 42 -15.74 -19.63 -18.81
N THR A 43 -16.62 -19.95 -17.87
CA THR A 43 -16.66 -19.23 -16.58
C THR A 43 -15.42 -19.50 -15.75
N ALA A 44 -14.90 -20.73 -15.76
CA ALA A 44 -13.66 -21.07 -15.06
C ALA A 44 -12.46 -20.36 -15.69
N GLU A 45 -12.36 -20.33 -17.02
CA GLU A 45 -11.29 -19.62 -17.75
C GLU A 45 -11.30 -18.11 -17.48
N SER A 46 -12.49 -17.49 -17.46
CA SER A 46 -12.66 -16.08 -17.11
C SER A 46 -12.24 -15.78 -15.66
N LEU A 47 -12.60 -16.65 -14.71
CA LEU A 47 -12.18 -16.51 -13.31
C LEU A 47 -10.66 -16.67 -13.17
N GLN A 48 -10.07 -17.65 -13.85
CA GLN A 48 -8.63 -17.87 -13.89
C GLN A 48 -7.88 -16.64 -14.44
N GLN A 49 -8.37 -16.06 -15.54
CA GLN A 49 -7.77 -14.89 -16.17
C GLN A 49 -7.83 -13.65 -15.28
N THR A 50 -8.90 -13.47 -14.52
CA THR A 50 -9.01 -12.36 -13.56
C THR A 50 -8.08 -12.55 -12.36
N THR A 51 -7.94 -13.77 -11.85
CA THR A 51 -6.98 -14.07 -10.77
C THR A 51 -5.53 -13.90 -11.21
N ASP A 52 -5.18 -14.37 -12.41
CA ASP A 52 -3.82 -14.24 -12.95
C ASP A 52 -3.46 -12.76 -13.16
N GLY A 53 -4.40 -11.96 -13.68
CA GLY A 53 -4.24 -10.52 -13.83
C GLY A 53 -4.03 -9.79 -12.50
N ALA A 54 -4.81 -10.13 -11.47
CA ALA A 54 -4.67 -9.56 -10.14
C ALA A 54 -3.33 -9.95 -9.48
N LEU A 55 -2.93 -11.22 -9.59
CA LEU A 55 -1.65 -11.71 -9.08
C LEU A 55 -0.47 -11.01 -9.78
N GLN A 56 -0.57 -10.83 -11.10
CA GLN A 56 0.46 -10.16 -11.88
C GLN A 56 0.57 -8.67 -11.53
N LEU A 57 -0.56 -7.97 -11.29
CA LEU A 57 -0.52 -6.58 -10.82
C LEU A 57 0.17 -6.46 -9.45
N GLY A 58 -0.12 -7.38 -8.53
CA GLY A 58 0.55 -7.44 -7.22
C GLY A 58 2.07 -7.68 -7.35
N GLN A 59 2.49 -8.62 -8.19
CA GLN A 59 3.91 -8.91 -8.42
C GLN A 59 4.64 -7.72 -9.08
N VAL A 60 4.00 -7.04 -10.04
CA VAL A 60 4.54 -5.84 -10.69
C VAL A 60 4.72 -4.73 -9.67
N ALA A 61 3.78 -4.49 -8.77
CA ALA A 61 3.91 -3.42 -7.79
C ALA A 61 5.06 -3.64 -6.79
N LEU A 62 5.41 -4.90 -6.50
CA LEU A 62 6.44 -5.27 -5.51
C LEU A 62 7.84 -5.51 -6.10
N THR A 63 7.96 -5.65 -7.44
CA THR A 63 9.23 -5.97 -8.09
C THR A 63 9.49 -5.10 -9.31
N GLY A 64 10.74 -4.70 -9.53
CA GLY A 64 11.14 -4.00 -10.75
C GLY A 64 12.32 -3.05 -10.60
N HIS A 65 12.66 -2.39 -11.70
CA HIS A 65 13.70 -1.36 -11.77
C HIS A 65 13.08 0.04 -11.71
N ALA A 66 13.93 1.05 -11.51
CA ALA A 66 13.57 2.45 -11.63
C ALA A 66 13.16 2.79 -13.07
N ILE A 67 11.98 3.36 -13.25
CA ILE A 67 11.40 3.65 -14.57
C ILE A 67 11.91 4.99 -15.11
N ALA A 68 12.08 5.98 -14.23
CA ALA A 68 12.54 7.31 -14.61
C ALA A 68 14.03 7.30 -15.02
N PRO A 69 14.44 8.15 -15.97
CA PRO A 69 15.85 8.36 -16.29
C PRO A 69 16.59 9.10 -15.16
N LYS A 70 17.91 9.23 -15.30
CA LYS A 70 18.73 10.04 -14.38
C LYS A 70 18.28 11.50 -14.36
N LEU A 71 18.15 12.09 -13.17
CA LEU A 71 17.87 13.51 -13.00
C LEU A 71 19.19 14.27 -12.77
N GLY A 72 19.67 14.98 -13.79
CA GLY A 72 20.99 15.63 -13.77
C GLY A 72 21.02 17.06 -13.21
N ASN A 73 19.87 17.71 -13.01
CA ASN A 73 19.83 19.04 -12.40
C ASN A 73 19.81 18.90 -10.88
N GLU A 74 20.92 19.26 -10.22
CA GLU A 74 21.11 19.06 -8.78
C GLU A 74 20.17 19.93 -7.92
N THR A 75 19.87 21.16 -8.33
CA THR A 75 18.91 22.03 -7.61
C THR A 75 17.51 21.43 -7.63
N ALA A 76 17.04 21.04 -8.82
CA ALA A 76 15.73 20.42 -8.98
C ALA A 76 15.65 19.06 -8.26
N LYS A 77 16.75 18.30 -8.25
CA LYS A 77 16.87 17.03 -7.52
C LYS A 77 16.75 17.24 -6.01
N ALA A 78 17.39 18.28 -5.47
CA ALA A 78 17.30 18.62 -4.05
C ALA A 78 15.88 19.08 -3.68
N GLU A 79 15.28 19.98 -4.46
CA GLU A 79 13.88 20.44 -4.26
C GLU A 79 12.87 19.28 -4.28
N LEU A 80 13.02 18.38 -5.26
CA LEU A 80 12.22 17.15 -5.34
C LEU A 80 12.43 16.26 -4.12
N GLY A 81 13.70 16.09 -3.69
CA GLY A 81 14.06 15.32 -2.49
C GLY A 81 13.35 15.84 -1.25
N ARG A 82 13.47 17.14 -0.95
CA ARG A 82 12.83 17.79 0.21
C ARG A 82 11.32 17.58 0.23
N SER A 83 10.68 17.90 -0.89
CA SER A 83 9.22 17.81 -1.04
C SER A 83 8.73 16.37 -0.87
N THR A 84 9.49 15.43 -1.42
CA THR A 84 9.14 14.02 -1.36
C THR A 84 9.32 13.45 0.04
N TRP A 85 10.42 13.76 0.73
CA TRP A 85 10.63 13.30 2.09
C TRP A 85 9.57 13.85 3.05
N HIS A 86 9.16 15.10 2.87
CA HIS A 86 8.06 15.67 3.64
C HIS A 86 6.76 14.87 3.44
N PHE A 87 6.34 14.65 2.19
CA PHE A 87 5.19 13.82 1.89
C PHE A 87 5.32 12.39 2.46
N PHE A 88 6.47 11.76 2.24
CA PHE A 88 6.72 10.38 2.66
C PHE A 88 6.60 10.25 4.19
N HIS A 89 7.33 11.06 4.97
CA HIS A 89 7.22 11.01 6.43
C HIS A 89 5.83 11.36 6.94
N THR A 90 5.11 12.25 6.27
CA THR A 90 3.71 12.57 6.61
C THR A 90 2.79 11.36 6.42
N VAL A 91 2.94 10.61 5.32
CA VAL A 91 2.19 9.35 5.10
C VAL A 91 2.44 8.37 6.24
N MET A 92 3.69 8.22 6.67
CA MET A 92 4.06 7.31 7.78
C MET A 92 3.51 7.78 9.12
N ALA A 93 3.58 9.08 9.41
CA ALA A 93 3.03 9.68 10.63
C ALA A 93 1.50 9.57 10.71
N ARG A 94 0.81 9.54 9.56
CA ARG A 94 -0.65 9.38 9.47
C ARG A 94 -1.12 7.93 9.43
N PHE A 95 -0.22 6.97 9.29
CA PHE A 95 -0.57 5.55 9.26
C PHE A 95 -1.21 5.10 10.60
N PRO A 96 -2.09 4.09 10.63
CA PRO A 96 -2.68 3.61 11.87
C PRO A 96 -1.67 2.95 12.80
N GLU A 97 -1.85 3.06 14.12
CA GLU A 97 -1.03 2.31 15.09
C GLU A 97 -1.35 0.81 15.05
N LYS A 98 -2.59 0.45 14.70
CA LYS A 98 -3.05 -0.94 14.56
C LYS A 98 -3.71 -1.12 13.18
N PRO A 99 -2.91 -1.20 12.11
CA PRO A 99 -3.44 -1.33 10.75
C PRO A 99 -4.07 -2.72 10.55
N THR A 100 -5.05 -2.79 9.67
CA THR A 100 -5.51 -4.04 9.08
C THR A 100 -4.43 -4.63 8.15
N GLU A 101 -4.60 -5.89 7.76
CA GLU A 101 -3.71 -6.53 6.79
C GLU A 101 -3.75 -5.81 5.43
N GLU A 102 -4.92 -5.35 5.01
CA GLU A 102 -5.10 -4.60 3.77
C GLU A 102 -4.36 -3.26 3.81
N GLU A 103 -4.51 -2.48 4.89
CA GLU A 103 -3.79 -1.20 5.07
C GLU A 103 -2.26 -1.40 5.09
N SER A 104 -1.79 -2.47 5.75
CA SER A 104 -0.37 -2.83 5.80
C SER A 104 0.17 -3.18 4.40
N ASN A 105 -0.59 -3.96 3.64
CA ASN A 105 -0.25 -4.34 2.27
C ASN A 105 -0.32 -3.14 1.32
N THR A 106 -1.27 -2.23 1.52
CA THR A 106 -1.38 -0.99 0.76
C THR A 106 -0.16 -0.09 0.99
N LEU A 107 0.25 0.13 2.24
CA LEU A 107 1.46 0.93 2.52
C LEU A 107 2.71 0.26 1.94
N ARG A 108 2.85 -1.06 2.08
CA ARG A 108 3.96 -1.81 1.48
C ARG A 108 4.00 -1.64 -0.04
N THR A 109 2.86 -1.79 -0.70
CA THR A 109 2.71 -1.65 -2.15
C THR A 109 3.04 -0.24 -2.60
N PHE A 110 2.57 0.78 -1.86
CA PHE A 110 2.92 2.17 -2.09
C PHE A 110 4.43 2.39 -2.06
N ILE A 111 5.15 1.87 -1.06
CA ILE A 111 6.60 2.09 -0.93
C ILE A 111 7.39 1.45 -2.09
N TYR A 112 7.05 0.22 -2.47
CA TYR A 112 7.71 -0.43 -3.62
C TYR A 112 7.35 0.26 -4.95
N SER A 113 6.09 0.66 -5.12
CA SER A 113 5.68 1.40 -6.32
C SER A 113 6.37 2.77 -6.40
N PHE A 114 6.44 3.47 -5.27
CA PHE A 114 7.13 4.75 -5.11
C PHE A 114 8.58 4.67 -5.58
N GLN A 115 9.32 3.63 -5.17
CA GLN A 115 10.68 3.39 -5.65
C GLN A 115 10.75 3.35 -7.17
N ARG A 116 9.83 2.65 -7.82
CA ARG A 116 9.87 2.43 -9.27
C ARG A 116 9.55 3.69 -10.07
N VAL A 117 8.62 4.51 -9.59
CA VAL A 117 8.14 5.71 -10.29
C VAL A 117 8.79 7.01 -9.82
N TYR A 118 9.73 6.95 -8.88
CA TYR A 118 10.38 8.16 -8.35
C TYR A 118 11.12 8.92 -9.46
N PRO A 119 10.91 10.25 -9.66
CA PRO A 119 11.37 10.97 -10.85
C PRO A 119 12.89 11.16 -11.01
N CYS A 120 13.69 10.70 -10.04
CA CYS A 120 15.15 10.66 -10.11
C CYS A 120 15.60 9.19 -10.24
N GLY A 121 15.95 8.73 -11.45
CA GLY A 121 16.25 7.32 -11.72
C GLY A 121 17.43 6.74 -10.95
N ASP A 122 18.50 7.52 -10.72
CA ASP A 122 19.64 7.12 -9.90
C ASP A 122 19.27 7.08 -8.40
N CYS A 123 18.44 8.02 -7.94
CA CYS A 123 17.89 8.00 -6.59
C CYS A 123 16.99 6.77 -6.36
N ALA A 124 16.09 6.51 -7.30
CA ALA A 124 15.16 5.39 -7.32
C ALA A 124 15.89 4.04 -7.33
N THR A 125 16.95 3.91 -8.12
CA THR A 125 17.79 2.70 -8.16
C THR A 125 18.44 2.46 -6.81
N HIS A 126 19.07 3.48 -6.23
CA HIS A 126 19.68 3.40 -4.90
C HIS A 126 18.65 3.08 -3.81
N PHE A 127 17.47 3.70 -3.85
CA PHE A 127 16.39 3.39 -2.90
C PHE A 127 15.94 1.93 -3.03
N GLY A 128 15.91 1.37 -4.23
CA GLY A 128 15.66 -0.06 -4.45
C GLY A 128 16.71 -0.99 -3.81
N GLU A 129 17.98 -0.57 -3.74
CA GLU A 129 19.01 -1.30 -3.00
C GLU A 129 18.79 -1.22 -1.49
N LEU A 130 18.38 -0.05 -0.99
CA LEU A 130 18.00 0.11 0.42
C LEU A 130 16.80 -0.76 0.78
N LEU A 131 15.77 -0.84 -0.06
CA LEU A 131 14.59 -1.70 0.18
C LEU A 131 14.94 -3.18 0.29
N LYS A 132 15.94 -3.67 -0.47
CA LYS A 132 16.43 -5.05 -0.36
C LYS A 132 17.10 -5.33 0.99
N LYS A 133 17.83 -4.34 1.51
CA LYS A 133 18.58 -4.47 2.78
C LYS A 133 17.69 -4.20 4.00
N PHE A 134 16.76 -3.26 3.87
CA PHE A 134 15.90 -2.75 4.92
C PHE A 134 14.46 -2.76 4.44
N PRO A 135 13.80 -3.93 4.41
CA PRO A 135 12.43 -4.03 3.90
C PRO A 135 11.45 -3.20 4.73
N PRO A 136 10.38 -2.65 4.12
CA PRO A 136 9.42 -1.80 4.81
C PRO A 136 8.77 -2.45 6.03
N GLN A 137 8.80 -1.74 7.16
CA GLN A 137 8.09 -2.10 8.37
C GLN A 137 6.74 -1.38 8.39
N VAL A 138 5.65 -2.13 8.30
CA VAL A 138 4.29 -1.59 8.11
C VAL A 138 3.30 -2.13 9.16
N SER A 139 3.82 -2.61 10.30
CA SER A 139 3.01 -3.21 11.36
C SER A 139 2.30 -2.19 12.25
N SER A 140 2.76 -0.93 12.25
CA SER A 140 2.16 0.20 12.97
C SER A 140 2.74 1.52 12.45
N ARG A 141 2.12 2.65 12.84
CA ARG A 141 2.64 4.00 12.63
C ARG A 141 4.08 4.14 13.12
N ASN A 142 4.34 3.74 14.36
CA ASN A 142 5.68 3.83 14.96
C ASN A 142 6.71 3.01 14.18
N ALA A 143 6.35 1.80 13.75
CA ALA A 143 7.24 0.96 12.94
C ALA A 143 7.52 1.60 11.57
N ALA A 144 6.49 2.15 10.90
CA ALA A 144 6.62 2.78 9.60
C ALA A 144 7.43 4.08 9.64
N ALA A 145 7.16 4.96 10.61
CA ALA A 145 7.88 6.22 10.80
C ALA A 145 9.34 5.98 11.19
N GLY A 146 9.59 5.05 12.13
CA GLY A 146 10.94 4.68 12.53
C GLY A 146 11.75 4.09 11.37
N TRP A 147 11.13 3.21 10.57
CA TRP A 147 11.75 2.66 9.36
C TRP A 147 12.07 3.76 8.33
N ALA A 148 11.13 4.66 8.05
CA ALA A 148 11.35 5.76 7.12
C ALA A 148 12.49 6.67 7.56
N CYS A 149 12.58 6.98 8.86
CA CYS A 149 13.69 7.75 9.42
C CYS A 149 15.03 7.04 9.24
N HIS A 150 15.08 5.74 9.57
CA HIS A 150 16.29 4.94 9.39
C HIS A 150 16.77 4.96 7.93
N VAL A 151 15.87 4.73 6.97
CA VAL A 151 16.22 4.71 5.55
C VAL A 151 16.60 6.11 5.04
N HIS A 152 15.95 7.18 5.51
CA HIS A 152 16.37 8.54 5.22
C HIS A 152 17.81 8.79 5.70
N ASN A 153 18.16 8.32 6.91
CA ASN A 153 19.52 8.42 7.41
C ASN A 153 20.53 7.63 6.57
N GLN A 154 20.16 6.51 5.95
CA GLN A 154 21.06 5.83 4.98
C GLN A 154 21.36 6.71 3.76
N VAL A 155 20.38 7.49 3.30
CA VAL A 155 20.59 8.48 2.24
C VAL A 155 21.46 9.63 2.74
N ASN A 156 21.25 10.12 3.95
CA ASN A 156 22.09 11.16 4.55
C ASN A 156 23.56 10.72 4.65
N ILE A 157 23.82 9.50 5.12
CA ILE A 157 25.19 8.94 5.17
C ILE A 157 25.82 8.95 3.79
N ARG A 158 25.10 8.49 2.76
CA ARG A 158 25.59 8.48 1.37
C ARG A 158 25.89 9.88 0.85
N LEU A 159 25.10 10.87 1.25
CA LEU A 159 25.25 12.27 0.86
C LEU A 159 26.16 13.08 1.81
N HIS A 160 26.79 12.43 2.79
CA HIS A 160 27.63 13.06 3.81
C HIS A 160 26.92 14.16 4.61
N LYS A 161 25.65 13.94 4.94
CA LYS A 161 24.80 14.82 5.76
C LYS A 161 24.75 14.34 7.21
N GLU A 162 24.32 15.23 8.09
CA GLU A 162 24.10 14.90 9.50
C GLU A 162 23.02 13.81 9.66
N ILE A 163 23.16 13.03 10.72
CA ILE A 163 22.22 11.95 11.07
C ILE A 163 21.12 12.54 11.92
N PHE A 164 19.88 12.33 11.50
CA PHE A 164 18.72 12.74 12.27
C PHE A 164 18.46 11.74 13.41
N ASP A 165 18.22 12.24 14.62
CA ASP A 165 17.80 11.42 15.75
C ASP A 165 16.33 11.02 15.61
N CYS A 166 16.10 9.76 15.23
CA CYS A 166 14.77 9.22 14.98
C CYS A 166 13.83 9.25 16.20
N ASN A 167 14.34 9.46 17.42
CA ASN A 167 13.48 9.65 18.59
C ASN A 167 12.66 10.95 18.51
N ASN A 168 13.12 11.93 17.73
CA ASN A 168 12.45 13.22 17.54
C ASN A 168 11.53 13.24 16.31
N ILE A 169 11.29 12.09 15.64
CA ILE A 169 10.54 12.05 14.38
C ILE A 169 9.07 12.46 14.55
N GLY A 170 8.46 12.12 15.70
CA GLY A 170 7.06 12.45 15.99
C GLY A 170 6.81 13.93 16.21
N ASP A 171 7.78 14.64 16.82
CA ASP A 171 7.72 16.09 17.02
C ASP A 171 8.04 16.85 15.73
N PHE A 172 8.92 16.31 14.90
CA PHE A 172 9.38 16.95 13.67
C PHE A 172 8.37 16.85 12.52
N TYR A 173 7.78 15.67 12.34
CA TYR A 173 6.68 15.46 11.41
C TYR A 173 5.39 15.37 12.21
N ASP A 174 4.97 16.51 12.78
CA ASP A 174 3.62 16.67 13.29
C ASP A 174 2.64 16.26 12.18
N CYS A 175 1.80 15.28 12.49
CA CYS A 175 0.86 14.74 11.54
C CYS A 175 -0.25 15.75 11.16
N GLY A 176 -0.26 16.94 11.78
CA GLY A 176 -1.29 17.95 11.57
C GLY A 176 -2.66 17.45 12.02
N CYS A 177 -2.66 16.43 12.87
CA CYS A 177 -3.87 15.83 13.40
C CYS A 177 -4.52 16.85 14.34
N ALA A 178 -5.81 17.11 14.17
CA ALA A 178 -6.55 17.84 15.17
C ALA A 178 -6.37 17.13 16.51
N LYS A 179 -5.95 17.84 17.55
CA LYS A 179 -5.97 17.29 18.91
C LYS A 179 -7.43 17.05 19.27
N ASP A 180 -7.75 15.87 19.77
CA ASP A 180 -9.09 15.61 20.26
C ASP A 180 -9.38 16.57 21.44
N GLU A 181 -10.62 17.03 21.60
CA GLU A 181 -11.01 17.96 22.68
C GLU A 181 -10.67 17.44 24.09
N GLU A 182 -10.50 16.12 24.23
CA GLU A 182 -10.07 15.47 25.48
C GLU A 182 -8.57 15.60 25.75
N ASP A 183 -7.73 15.62 24.70
CA ASP A 183 -6.28 15.79 24.84
C ASP A 183 -5.91 17.26 25.06
N GLU A 184 -6.70 18.20 24.53
CA GLU A 184 -6.61 19.62 24.91
C GLU A 184 -6.95 19.87 26.39
N LYS A 185 -7.86 19.07 26.97
CA LYS A 185 -8.23 19.17 28.39
C LYS A 185 -7.13 18.62 29.29
N LYS A 186 -6.48 17.52 28.91
CA LYS A 186 -5.36 16.94 29.69
C LYS A 186 -4.13 17.84 29.75
N GLU A 187 -3.79 18.55 28.67
CA GLU A 187 -2.72 19.56 28.68
C GLU A 187 -3.07 20.77 29.55
N LYS A 188 -4.35 21.17 29.61
CA LYS A 188 -4.81 22.31 30.42
C LYS A 188 -5.02 21.98 31.91
N GLU A 189 -5.36 20.73 32.25
CA GLU A 189 -5.59 20.28 33.63
C GLU A 189 -4.31 19.81 34.36
N GLY A 190 -3.27 19.39 33.64
CA GLY A 190 -1.97 19.00 34.21
C GLY A 190 -1.13 20.16 34.80
N GLY A 191 -1.56 21.41 34.61
CA GLY A 191 -0.83 22.61 35.02
C GLY A 191 -1.01 23.06 36.47
N ALA A 192 -1.83 22.38 37.28
CA ALA A 192 -2.12 22.83 38.65
C ALA A 192 -2.08 21.70 39.71
N ARG A 193 -1.05 21.77 40.57
CA ARG A 193 -0.95 21.23 41.96
C ARG A 193 -0.41 19.79 42.13
N THR A 194 0.90 19.57 42.04
CA THR A 194 2.01 19.63 43.05
C THR A 194 2.35 18.35 43.84
N THR A 195 3.65 18.03 43.77
CA THR A 195 4.59 17.44 44.76
C THR A 195 4.92 15.92 44.75
N GLU A 196 6.20 15.69 44.41
CA GLU A 196 7.11 14.56 44.69
C GLU A 196 6.85 13.17 44.09
N ILE A 197 7.20 13.01 42.81
CA ILE A 197 8.17 11.95 42.42
C ILE A 197 9.25 12.62 41.56
N ARG A 198 10.51 12.39 41.94
CA ARG A 198 11.72 12.97 41.37
C ARG A 198 11.96 12.38 39.98
N ASP A 199 11.51 13.08 38.94
CA ASP A 199 11.95 12.84 37.55
C ASP A 199 13.19 13.68 37.26
N THR A 200 14.29 13.00 36.96
CA THR A 200 15.57 13.59 36.56
C THR A 200 15.50 14.00 35.09
N SER A 201 14.78 15.08 34.79
CA SER A 201 14.77 15.69 33.45
C SER A 201 14.86 17.22 33.44
N LYS A 202 15.35 17.82 34.53
CA LYS A 202 15.79 19.23 34.54
C LYS A 202 17.30 19.30 34.39
N ASP A 203 17.74 19.24 33.15
CA ASP A 203 18.89 19.98 32.62
C ASP A 203 18.88 19.82 31.10
N LYS A 204 18.00 20.55 30.42
CA LYS A 204 18.11 20.80 28.98
C LYS A 204 18.30 22.30 28.82
N PRO A 205 19.39 22.77 28.18
CA PRO A 205 19.72 24.18 28.15
C PRO A 205 18.64 24.96 27.40
N GLU A 206 18.17 26.05 28.01
CA GLU A 206 17.17 26.93 27.43
C GLU A 206 17.71 27.58 26.16
N MET A 207 16.98 27.43 25.07
CA MET A 207 17.34 27.99 23.76
C MET A 207 17.32 29.53 23.83
N SER A 208 18.40 30.17 23.40
CA SER A 208 18.56 31.64 23.50
C SER A 208 17.42 32.42 22.86
N SER A 209 17.11 33.61 23.38
CA SER A 209 16.02 34.48 22.92
C SER A 209 16.09 34.82 21.42
N LEU A 210 17.29 34.82 20.82
CA LEU A 210 17.48 34.97 19.38
C LEU A 210 16.81 33.85 18.56
N ASN A 211 16.75 32.64 19.11
CA ASN A 211 16.08 31.53 18.44
C ASN A 211 14.57 31.65 18.54
N LYS A 212 14.02 32.14 19.67
CA LYS A 212 12.57 32.36 19.83
C LYS A 212 12.02 33.40 18.83
N GLU A 213 12.78 34.47 18.53
CA GLU A 213 12.38 35.45 17.52
C GLU A 213 12.45 34.93 16.08
N LYS A 214 13.39 34.01 15.77
CA LYS A 214 13.51 33.40 14.44
C LYS A 214 12.30 32.50 14.08
N TYR A 215 11.62 31.94 15.08
CA TYR A 215 10.42 31.11 14.89
C TYR A 215 9.09 31.91 14.80
N ALA A 216 9.07 33.18 15.22
CA ALA A 216 7.82 33.92 15.42
C ALA A 216 7.47 34.92 14.31
N VAL A 217 8.41 35.25 13.41
CA VAL A 217 8.27 36.48 12.57
C VAL A 217 7.75 36.24 11.15
N ASN A 218 7.67 35.01 10.62
CA ASN A 218 6.99 34.77 9.33
C ASN A 218 6.16 33.48 9.37
N GLY A 219 4.84 33.62 9.22
CA GLY A 219 3.92 32.48 9.14
C GLY A 219 4.31 31.51 8.02
N ARG A 220 4.60 30.27 8.40
CA ARG A 220 4.94 29.12 7.52
C ARG A 220 6.21 29.29 6.69
N ASP A 221 7.26 29.88 7.24
CA ASP A 221 8.61 29.57 6.77
C ASP A 221 9.09 28.34 7.55
N PHE A 222 8.78 27.15 7.01
CA PHE A 222 9.37 25.91 7.49
C PHE A 222 10.88 26.09 7.39
N ASN A 223 11.62 25.82 8.46
CA ASN A 223 13.08 25.91 8.41
C ASN A 223 13.61 24.79 7.51
N GLU A 224 13.58 25.03 6.19
CA GLU A 224 13.99 24.11 5.11
C GLU A 224 15.47 23.70 5.24
N ASP A 225 16.25 24.49 5.97
CA ASP A 225 17.70 24.35 6.11
C ASP A 225 18.13 23.39 7.22
N LEU A 226 17.25 22.95 8.12
CA LEU A 226 17.69 22.16 9.28
C LEU A 226 17.87 20.66 9.02
N VAL A 227 17.34 20.10 7.93
CA VAL A 227 17.51 18.65 7.65
C VAL A 227 17.57 18.28 6.16
N PHE A 228 17.19 19.13 5.20
CA PHE A 228 16.98 18.64 3.84
C PHE A 228 17.67 19.48 2.75
N SER A 229 18.58 18.84 2.01
CA SER A 229 18.75 19.07 0.56
C SER A 229 18.85 17.73 -0.10
#